data_AF-A0A959F6K6-F1
#
_entry.id   AF-A0A959F6K6-F1
#
_cell.length_a   1.000
_cell.length_b   1.000
_cell.length_c   1.000
_cell.angle_alpha   90.00
_cell.angle_beta   90.00
_cell.angle_gamma   90.00
#
_symmetry.space_group_name_H-M   'P 1'
#
loop_
_entity.id
_entity.type
_entity.pdbx_description
1 polymer ?
#
loop_
_entity_poly.entity_id
_entity_poly.type
_entity_poly.pdbx_seq_one_letter_code
_entity_poly.pdbx_strand_id
1 'polypeptide(L)'
;MTDAFLETQAYVHAHGMPHKGKILMVASSPAVSQQTGWSIGFWAAELTHPLHVFQEAGFEVELFSTEGSKIEMDSYSNPTDASGYSSHDVISLGYMQRDW
;
A
#
# COMPACT_ATOMS: atom_id res chain seq x y z
N MET A 1 -21.48 29.93 18.91
CA MET A 1 -21.49 29.44 17.51
C MET A 1 -21.55 27.92 17.62
N THR A 2 -22.61 27.30 17.10
CA THR A 2 -22.72 25.84 17.04
C THR A 2 -22.02 25.37 15.77
N ASP A 3 -20.87 24.71 15.91
CA ASP A 3 -20.26 24.01 14.78
C ASP A 3 -21.18 22.86 14.37
N ALA A 4 -21.72 22.95 13.15
CA ALA A 4 -22.46 21.87 12.54
C ALA A 4 -21.46 20.87 11.98
N PHE A 5 -21.33 19.71 12.64
CA PHE A 5 -20.60 18.58 12.07
C PHE A 5 -21.41 18.05 10.87
N LEU A 6 -20.89 18.25 9.67
CA LEU A 6 -21.43 17.67 8.45
C LEU A 6 -20.76 16.31 8.23
N GLU A 7 -21.53 15.24 8.28
CA GLU A 7 -21.05 13.92 7.89
C GLU A 7 -20.77 13.92 6.38
N THR A 8 -19.49 13.79 6.01
CA THR A 8 -19.10 13.54 4.63
C THR A 8 -19.14 12.04 4.37
N GLN A 9 -20.06 11.62 3.51
CA GLN A 9 -20.06 10.27 2.95
C GLN A 9 -18.84 10.13 2.01
N ALA A 10 -17.75 9.55 2.53
CA ALA A 10 -16.67 9.03 1.69
C ALA A 10 -17.24 7.97 0.75
N TYR A 11 -16.63 7.78 -0.42
CA TYR A 11 -17.14 6.85 -1.42
C TYR A 11 -17.38 5.45 -0.82
N VAL A 12 -18.59 4.91 -0.99
CA VAL A 12 -18.96 3.56 -0.56
C VAL A 12 -19.08 2.68 -1.79
N HIS A 13 -18.17 1.71 -1.94
CA HIS A 13 -18.26 0.71 -3.01
C HIS A 13 -19.30 -0.37 -2.64
N ALA A 14 -20.58 -0.07 -2.86
CA ALA A 14 -21.66 -1.03 -2.65
C ALA A 14 -21.43 -2.32 -3.48
N HIS A 15 -21.81 -3.46 -2.91
CA HIS A 15 -21.71 -4.75 -3.59
C HIS A 15 -22.38 -4.72 -4.97
N GLY A 16 -21.60 -5.04 -6.01
CA GLY A 16 -22.06 -5.08 -7.40
C GLY A 16 -21.96 -3.76 -8.16
N MET A 17 -21.42 -2.69 -7.57
CA MET A 17 -21.08 -1.48 -8.34
C MET A 17 -19.91 -1.78 -9.30
N PRO A 18 -19.97 -1.32 -10.56
CA PRO A 18 -18.82 -1.42 -11.45
C PRO A 18 -17.64 -0.60 -10.91
N HIS A 19 -16.42 -1.13 -11.07
CA HIS A 19 -15.20 -0.37 -10.77
C HIS A 19 -15.14 0.89 -11.66
N LYS A 20 -14.58 1.98 -11.11
CA LYS A 20 -14.45 3.25 -11.84
C LYS A 20 -13.42 3.17 -12.98
N GLY A 21 -12.53 2.19 -12.92
CA GLY A 21 -11.46 1.95 -13.88
C GLY A 21 -10.41 1.02 -13.29
N LYS A 22 -9.36 0.79 -14.08
CA LYS A 22 -8.19 -0.01 -13.69
C LYS A 22 -6.96 0.87 -13.53
N ILE A 23 -6.17 0.60 -12.49
CA ILE A 23 -4.87 1.22 -12.24
C ILE A 23 -3.81 0.13 -12.26
N LEU A 24 -2.75 0.33 -13.04
CA LEU A 24 -1.55 -0.48 -12.97
C LEU A 24 -0.55 0.20 -12.03
N MET A 25 -0.31 -0.40 -10.87
CA MET A 25 0.77 0.01 -9.96
C MET A 25 2.00 -0.81 -10.26
N VAL A 26 3.16 -0.15 -10.39
CA VAL A 26 4.45 -0.80 -10.63
C VAL A 26 5.36 -0.55 -9.44
N ALA A 27 5.81 -1.62 -8.80
CA ALA A 27 6.78 -1.58 -7.70
C ALA A 27 8.17 -2.03 -8.20
N SER A 28 9.21 -1.63 -7.47
CA SER A 28 10.57 -2.10 -7.76
C SER A 28 10.69 -3.60 -7.53
N SER A 29 11.43 -4.27 -8.41
CA SER A 29 11.93 -5.62 -8.14
C SER A 29 12.99 -5.57 -7.02
N PRO A 30 13.15 -6.66 -6.23
CA PRO A 30 14.17 -6.75 -5.19
C PRO A 30 15.57 -6.52 -5.76
N ALA A 31 16.41 -5.78 -5.04
CA ALA A 31 17.77 -5.48 -5.47
C ALA A 31 18.74 -5.47 -4.28
N VAL A 32 20.04 -5.34 -4.57
CA VAL A 32 21.07 -5.07 -3.56
C VAL A 32 21.60 -3.66 -3.78
N SER A 33 21.58 -2.83 -2.75
CA SER A 33 22.11 -1.47 -2.81
C SER A 33 23.60 -1.49 -3.13
N GLN A 34 24.02 -0.81 -4.20
CA GLN A 34 25.44 -0.68 -4.55
C GLN A 34 26.22 0.19 -3.56
N GLN A 35 25.52 0.95 -2.70
CA GLN A 35 26.13 1.84 -1.70
C GLN A 35 26.34 1.15 -0.36
N THR A 36 25.34 0.41 0.12
CA THR A 36 25.34 -0.21 1.45
C THR A 36 25.58 -1.72 1.43
N GLY A 37 25.36 -2.35 0.28
CA GLY A 37 25.41 -3.81 0.13
C GLY A 37 24.20 -4.53 0.71
N TRP A 38 23.15 -3.82 1.14
CA TRP A 38 21.96 -4.42 1.75
C TRP A 38 20.93 -4.82 0.70
N SER A 39 20.18 -5.88 0.99
CA SER A 39 18.96 -6.19 0.24
C SER A 39 17.95 -5.09 0.45
N ILE A 40 17.43 -4.54 -0.65
CA ILE A 40 16.44 -3.47 -0.68
C ILE A 40 15.24 -3.90 -1.51
N GLY A 41 14.08 -3.37 -1.14
CA GLY A 41 12.79 -3.67 -1.75
C GLY A 41 11.99 -2.41 -2.04
N PHE A 42 10.69 -2.57 -2.27
CA PHE A 42 9.78 -1.42 -2.26
C PHE A 42 9.52 -0.98 -0.81
N TRP A 43 9.27 0.32 -0.60
CA TRP A 43 8.89 0.82 0.71
C TRP A 43 7.40 0.56 0.98
N ALA A 44 7.06 -0.14 2.07
CA ALA A 44 5.71 -0.58 2.38
C ALA A 44 4.64 0.52 2.23
N ALA A 45 4.82 1.63 2.95
CA ALA A 45 3.89 2.74 2.97
C ALA A 45 3.68 3.38 1.59
N GLU A 46 4.75 3.44 0.77
CA GLU A 46 4.68 4.04 -0.57
C GLU A 46 3.85 3.20 -1.53
N LEU A 47 3.67 1.91 -1.24
CA LEU A 47 2.82 1.01 -2.00
C LEU A 47 1.41 0.90 -1.39
N THR A 48 1.32 0.61 -0.10
CA THR A 48 0.05 0.26 0.56
C THR A 48 -0.85 1.46 0.77
N HIS A 49 -0.31 2.68 1.01
CA HIS A 49 -1.13 3.86 1.23
C HIS A 49 -1.84 4.31 -0.05
N PRO A 50 -1.16 4.44 -1.21
CA PRO A 50 -1.87 4.73 -2.46
C PRO A 50 -2.82 3.60 -2.86
N LEU A 51 -2.42 2.33 -2.66
CA LEU A 51 -3.29 1.18 -2.92
C LEU A 51 -4.60 1.27 -2.14
N HIS A 52 -4.52 1.61 -0.86
CA HIS A 52 -5.68 1.82 0.00
C HIS A 52 -6.60 2.90 -0.55
N VAL A 53 -6.05 4.07 -0.87
CA VAL A 53 -6.82 5.19 -1.41
C VAL A 53 -7.49 4.83 -2.75
N PHE A 54 -6.80 4.11 -3.64
CA PHE A 54 -7.38 3.70 -4.92
C PHE A 54 -8.51 2.67 -4.75
N GLN A 55 -8.32 1.69 -3.87
CA GLN A 55 -9.34 0.69 -3.55
C GLN A 55 -10.56 1.36 -2.92
N GLU A 56 -10.36 2.26 -1.95
CA GLU A 56 -11.43 3.06 -1.34
C GLU A 56 -12.10 4.00 -2.33
N ALA A 57 -11.41 4.46 -3.37
CA ALA A 57 -12.02 5.28 -4.42
C ALA A 57 -12.83 4.44 -5.44
N GLY A 58 -12.77 3.11 -5.37
CA GLY A 58 -13.49 2.18 -6.26
C GLY A 58 -12.75 1.80 -7.53
N PHE A 59 -11.43 1.94 -7.56
CA PHE A 59 -10.60 1.44 -8.65
C PHE A 59 -10.21 -0.02 -8.43
N GLU A 60 -10.14 -0.77 -9.51
CA GLU A 60 -9.45 -2.05 -9.56
C GLU A 60 -7.95 -1.76 -9.72
N VAL A 61 -7.12 -2.41 -8.93
CA VAL A 61 -5.66 -2.21 -8.96
C VAL A 61 -4.97 -3.51 -9.29
N GLU A 62 -4.15 -3.48 -10.34
CA GLU A 62 -3.23 -4.56 -10.70
C GLU A 62 -1.81 -4.15 -10.33
N LEU A 63 -1.05 -5.05 -9.69
CA LEU A 63 0.29 -4.78 -9.19
C LEU A 63 1.34 -5.60 -9.94
N PHE A 64 2.36 -4.91 -10.47
CA PHE A 64 3.45 -5.51 -11.24
C PHE A 64 4.81 -5.09 -10.69
N SER A 65 5.84 -5.86 -11.00
CA SER A 65 7.24 -5.47 -10.76
C SER A 65 7.92 -5.06 -12.05
N THR A 66 9.00 -4.30 -11.93
CA THR A 66 9.81 -3.86 -13.08
C THR A 66 10.38 -5.00 -13.92
N GLU A 67 10.65 -6.16 -13.30
CA GLU A 67 11.19 -7.34 -13.99
C GLU A 67 10.15 -8.46 -14.19
N GLY A 68 8.89 -8.24 -13.81
CA GLY A 68 7.83 -9.25 -13.87
C GLY A 68 7.97 -10.39 -12.84
N SER A 69 8.93 -10.29 -11.92
CA SER A 69 9.20 -11.22 -10.83
C SER A 69 8.50 -10.81 -9.52
N LYS A 70 8.65 -11.62 -8.46
CA LYS A 70 8.16 -11.32 -7.11
C LYS A 70 8.68 -9.96 -6.62
N ILE A 71 7.82 -9.19 -5.96
CA ILE A 71 8.21 -7.98 -5.21
C ILE A 71 8.51 -8.33 -3.76
N GLU A 72 9.45 -7.62 -3.15
CA GLU A 72 9.78 -7.76 -1.73
C GLU A 72 9.82 -6.39 -1.08
N MET A 73 9.28 -6.33 0.14
CA MET A 73 9.26 -5.12 0.95
C MET A 73 10.64 -4.89 1.57
N ASP A 74 11.08 -3.64 1.61
CA ASP A 74 12.28 -3.24 2.34
C ASP A 74 12.10 -3.54 3.84
N SER A 75 13.08 -4.16 4.49
CA SER A 75 12.95 -4.62 5.88
C SER A 75 12.66 -3.48 6.86
N TYR A 76 13.22 -2.29 6.65
CA TYR A 76 12.97 -1.13 7.53
C TYR A 76 11.56 -0.55 7.38
N SER A 77 10.92 -0.85 6.24
CA SER A 77 9.52 -0.46 6.00
C SER A 77 8.51 -1.43 6.62
N ASN A 78 8.95 -2.60 7.11
CA ASN A 78 8.10 -3.55 7.82
C ASN A 78 7.66 -2.98 9.18
N PRO A 79 6.35 -2.80 9.45
CA PRO A 79 5.86 -2.33 10.75
C PRO A 79 6.19 -3.26 11.92
N THR A 80 6.51 -4.53 11.67
CA THR A 80 6.90 -5.52 12.69
C THR A 80 8.41 -5.69 12.81
N ASP A 81 9.22 -4.89 12.12
CA ASP A 81 10.68 -4.96 12.23
C ASP A 81 11.16 -4.59 13.63
N ALA A 82 12.22 -5.24 14.10
CA ALA A 82 12.75 -5.05 15.44
C ALA A 82 13.29 -3.63 15.71
N SER A 83 13.65 -2.88 14.66
CA SER A 83 14.05 -1.47 14.79
C SER A 83 12.92 -0.57 15.26
N GLY A 84 11.66 -0.96 15.01
CA GLY A 84 10.48 -0.13 15.26
C GLY A 84 10.35 1.08 14.33
N TYR A 85 11.18 1.20 13.29
CA TYR A 85 11.23 2.38 12.41
C TYR A 85 9.87 2.73 11.81
N SER A 86 9.15 1.73 11.30
CA SER A 86 7.83 1.89 10.67
C SER A 86 6.68 1.38 11.54
N SER A 87 6.88 1.26 12.85
CA SER A 87 5.89 0.65 13.77
C SER A 87 4.55 1.39 13.84
N HIS A 88 4.52 2.66 13.41
CA HIS A 88 3.30 3.47 13.34
C HIS A 88 2.49 3.26 12.06
N ASP A 89 3.00 2.51 11.07
CA ASP A 89 2.33 2.28 9.79
C ASP A 89 1.26 1.17 9.91
N VAL A 90 0.12 1.57 10.47
CA VAL A 90 -1.04 0.70 10.68
C VAL A 90 -1.70 0.26 9.37
N ILE A 91 -1.53 1.02 8.28
CA ILE A 91 -2.10 0.65 6.98
C ILE A 91 -1.32 -0.53 6.41
N SER A 92 0.01 -0.43 6.32
CA SER A 92 0.84 -1.56 5.87
C SER A 92 0.67 -2.78 6.76
N LEU A 93 0.62 -2.58 8.09
CA LEU A 93 0.34 -3.67 9.03
C LEU A 93 -1.00 -4.34 8.72
N GLY A 94 -2.05 -3.56 8.46
CA GLY A 94 -3.37 -4.08 8.08
C GLY A 94 -3.33 -4.95 6.82
N TYR A 95 -2.61 -4.53 5.78
CA TYR A 95 -2.46 -5.34 4.55
C TYR A 95 -1.74 -6.67 4.79
N MET A 96 -0.74 -6.70 5.68
CA MET A 96 0.00 -7.92 6.03
C MET A 96 -0.84 -8.98 6.74
N GLN A 97 -1.98 -8.60 7.34
CA GLN A 97 -2.84 -9.51 8.11
C GLN A 97 -3.96 -10.14 7.28
N ARG A 98 -4.06 -9.84 5.99
CA ARG A 98 -5.17 -10.32 5.16
C ARG A 98 -4.77 -11.63 4.45
N ASP A 99 -5.76 -12.49 4.23
CA ASP A 99 -5.60 -13.82 3.61
C ASP A 99 -5.59 -13.83 2.07
N TRP A 100 -5.34 -12.67 1.43
CA TRP A 100 -5.44 -12.53 -0.03
C TRP A 100 -4.25 -13.13 -0.78
#